data_AF-A0A355GGZ1-F1
#
_entry.id   AF-A0A355GGZ1-F1
#
_cell.length_a   1.000
_cell.length_b   1.000
_cell.length_c   1.000
_cell.angle_alpha   90.00
_cell.angle_beta   90.00
_cell.angle_gamma   90.00
#
_symmetry.space_group_name_H-M   'P 1'
#
loop_
_entity.id
_entity.type
_entity.pdbx_description
1 polymer ?
#
loop_
_entity_poly.entity_id
_entity_poly.type
_entity_poly.pdbx_seq_one_letter_code
_entity_poly.pdbx_strand_id
1 'polypeptide(L)'
;MKFPPLMRCLTFVALLSIHSVSLYADPVNAAKPAATVDFKSAVQQRLQSLQKQPALIHSAIGVTRKETPIPCVFSPEDLNLATGKTRILLIGGLDGSKASVNAVIDAVEWFYTADVAAPLREKYSLSAVPIANPDGWALQQGPKNATGGNPTHGYPPMGDAYLSPTKPETEYLWRWIGMHAPDLVLDVREGKPFQWVVPVDSLPTTKTLGNKLQPQIKPVFGWELVSALAFKSPSNVGRVPALAVELEASSPRAFLPELLTAMEQCSFQGPSPARLELMRRLQRTPIQVATQLANVYGHDLGGLSYLPALSLIGQIKLGELTADPSRLAAVEKITQAYLKKNPDPLKKGGGGSLIAGHLLFSELAKATGNPQYLQLAQQAADLGFDDEGKMKESMPHHVEMSDAVFMSCPILAAVGRLTGETKYYEMALRHWRFIQDMDQRPDGIYQNSPLSDAAWGRGNGFPALGLALVLSELPLNSPLREQFIEGHRKHLEALSRHQDPTGMWHQVIDHPESYREMTSTCMITFSMIRGVREGWLDAKIYTPIIERAWYGIKTRVAFDGTLVDVCTGTGKQKNLRGYLDRMAILGTDARGGAMAFLVSNEMAQWLNERDNAAQQRRD
;
A
#
# COMPACT_ATOMS: atom_id res chain seq x y z
N MET A 1 15.47 -42.65 -50.46
CA MET A 1 14.75 -41.75 -51.40
C MET A 1 15.23 -40.33 -51.10
N LYS A 2 16.27 -39.79 -51.74
CA LYS A 2 16.34 -39.09 -53.06
C LYS A 2 15.37 -37.90 -53.21
N PHE A 3 15.94 -36.68 -53.10
CA PHE A 3 15.57 -35.33 -53.61
C PHE A 3 15.17 -35.29 -55.11
N PRO A 4 14.68 -34.19 -55.78
CA PRO A 4 14.36 -32.78 -55.39
C PRO A 4 13.09 -32.16 -56.11
N PRO A 5 13.02 -30.90 -56.68
CA PRO A 5 11.95 -29.89 -56.48
C PRO A 5 11.24 -29.45 -57.80
N LEU A 6 10.45 -28.35 -57.83
CA LEU A 6 10.10 -27.43 -58.95
C LEU A 6 8.73 -26.73 -58.65
N MET A 7 8.31 -25.54 -59.11
CA MET A 7 8.80 -24.53 -60.06
C MET A 7 7.97 -23.23 -59.85
N ARG A 8 8.56 -22.07 -60.18
CA ARG A 8 7.88 -20.77 -60.40
C ARG A 8 7.13 -20.77 -61.74
N CYS A 9 6.06 -19.97 -61.86
CA CYS A 9 5.70 -19.30 -63.12
C CYS A 9 5.14 -17.89 -62.87
N LEU A 10 5.80 -16.91 -63.50
CA LEU A 10 5.38 -15.52 -63.71
C LEU A 10 4.62 -15.40 -65.05
N THR A 11 3.66 -14.49 -65.15
CA THR A 11 3.37 -13.63 -66.34
C THR A 11 2.40 -12.52 -65.94
N PHE A 12 2.83 -11.25 -65.89
CA PHE A 12 2.74 -10.16 -66.90
C PHE A 12 1.34 -9.52 -67.04
N VAL A 13 1.11 -8.32 -66.46
CA VAL A 13 1.23 -6.93 -67.01
C VAL A 13 -0.04 -6.41 -67.68
N ALA A 14 -0.60 -5.32 -67.14
CA ALA A 14 -1.15 -4.20 -67.91
C ALA A 14 -1.06 -2.90 -67.09
N LEU A 15 -0.33 -1.93 -67.65
CA LEU A 15 -0.13 -0.55 -67.22
C LEU A 15 -0.92 0.37 -68.16
N LEU A 16 -1.22 1.59 -67.68
CA LEU A 16 -1.63 2.85 -68.36
C LEU A 16 -3.04 3.34 -67.94
N SER A 17 -3.35 4.62 -67.75
CA SER A 17 -2.64 5.86 -67.37
C SER A 17 -3.72 6.95 -67.25
N ILE A 18 -3.70 7.72 -66.15
CA ILE A 18 -3.94 9.16 -65.99
C ILE A 18 -5.19 9.79 -66.66
N HIS A 19 -6.01 10.53 -65.89
CA HIS A 19 -6.31 11.96 -66.10
C HIS A 19 -6.86 12.58 -64.81
N SER A 20 -6.24 13.70 -64.45
CA SER A 20 -6.50 14.59 -63.32
C SER A 20 -7.78 15.41 -63.50
N VAL A 21 -8.58 15.54 -62.44
CA VAL A 21 -9.46 16.70 -62.24
C VAL A 21 -9.14 17.28 -60.86
N SER A 22 -8.53 18.46 -60.88
CA SER A 22 -8.39 19.35 -59.74
C SER A 22 -9.72 20.05 -59.52
N LEU A 23 -10.35 19.83 -58.37
CA LEU A 23 -11.40 20.70 -57.86
C LEU A 23 -10.88 21.33 -56.57
N TYR A 24 -10.80 22.66 -56.62
CA TYR A 24 -10.36 23.56 -55.58
C TYR A 24 -11.03 23.26 -54.23
N ALA A 25 -10.23 23.26 -53.18
CA ALA A 25 -10.68 23.17 -51.79
C ALA A 25 -11.26 24.52 -51.34
N ASP A 26 -12.45 24.49 -50.73
CA ASP A 26 -12.92 25.54 -49.83
C ASP A 26 -12.17 25.42 -48.48
N PRO A 27 -11.50 26.48 -47.98
CA PRO A 27 -10.81 26.44 -46.70
C PRO A 27 -11.76 26.83 -45.57
N VAL A 28 -12.79 26.03 -45.28
CA VAL A 28 -13.62 26.23 -44.07
C VAL A 28 -14.02 24.89 -43.46
N ASN A 29 -13.08 24.30 -42.72
CA ASN A 29 -13.27 23.53 -41.48
C ASN A 29 -12.04 22.64 -41.27
N ALA A 30 -10.91 23.25 -40.94
CA ALA A 30 -9.96 22.55 -40.09
C ALA A 30 -10.68 22.29 -38.77
N ALA A 31 -11.10 21.05 -38.54
CA ALA A 31 -11.66 20.62 -37.27
C ALA A 31 -10.69 21.08 -36.17
N LYS A 32 -11.17 21.95 -35.26
CA LYS A 32 -10.44 22.25 -34.04
C LYS A 32 -10.02 20.91 -33.40
N PRO A 33 -8.77 20.75 -32.95
CA PRO A 33 -8.43 19.59 -32.14
C PRO A 33 -9.46 19.52 -31.02
N ALA A 34 -10.16 18.39 -30.87
CA ALA A 34 -11.08 18.20 -29.77
C ALA A 34 -10.32 18.53 -28.48
N ALA A 35 -10.82 19.50 -27.71
CA ALA A 35 -10.15 19.95 -26.50
C ALA A 35 -9.86 18.71 -25.63
N THR A 36 -8.58 18.45 -25.36
CA THR A 36 -8.19 17.38 -24.45
C THR A 36 -8.75 17.72 -23.08
N VAL A 37 -9.64 16.88 -22.56
CA VAL A 37 -10.23 17.08 -21.23
C VAL A 37 -9.14 16.94 -20.18
N ASP A 38 -8.95 17.99 -19.37
CA ASP A 38 -8.14 17.92 -18.15
C ASP A 38 -8.98 17.32 -17.01
N PHE A 39 -8.84 16.00 -16.85
CA PHE A 39 -9.58 15.24 -15.86
C PHE A 39 -9.32 15.69 -14.42
N LYS A 40 -8.05 15.96 -14.07
CA LYS A 40 -7.65 16.32 -12.71
C LYS A 40 -8.28 17.65 -12.32
N SER A 41 -8.16 18.65 -13.19
CA SER A 41 -8.77 19.97 -12.94
C SER A 41 -10.29 19.89 -12.86
N ALA A 42 -10.94 19.09 -13.70
CA ALA A 42 -12.40 18.90 -13.65
C ALA A 42 -12.87 18.32 -12.30
N VAL A 43 -12.18 17.28 -11.79
CA VAL A 43 -12.47 16.68 -10.48
C VAL A 43 -12.22 17.69 -9.36
N GLN A 44 -11.06 18.37 -9.37
CA GLN A 44 -10.73 19.37 -8.36
C GLN A 44 -11.76 20.51 -8.32
N GLN A 45 -12.14 21.04 -9.49
CA GLN A 45 -13.14 22.10 -9.60
C GLN A 45 -14.48 21.65 -9.02
N ARG A 46 -14.90 20.42 -9.28
CA ARG A 46 -16.18 19.90 -8.79
C ARG A 46 -16.21 19.72 -7.28
N LEU A 47 -15.07 19.41 -6.66
CA LEU A 47 -14.96 19.19 -5.22
C LEU A 47 -14.64 20.46 -4.41
N GLN A 48 -14.54 21.62 -5.05
CA GLN A 48 -14.17 22.88 -4.40
C GLN A 48 -15.04 23.23 -3.19
N SER A 49 -16.32 22.88 -3.23
CA SER A 49 -17.25 23.16 -2.14
C SER A 49 -17.00 22.26 -0.92
N LEU A 50 -16.70 20.97 -1.14
CA LEU A 50 -16.26 20.06 -0.10
C LEU A 50 -14.90 20.46 0.49
N GLN A 51 -13.96 20.92 -0.33
CA GLN A 51 -12.63 21.37 0.12
C GLN A 51 -12.66 22.53 1.11
N LYS A 52 -13.76 23.28 1.16
CA LYS A 52 -13.98 24.36 2.12
C LYS A 52 -14.45 23.85 3.49
N GLN A 53 -14.72 22.55 3.64
CA GLN A 53 -15.20 21.96 4.89
C GLN A 53 -14.01 21.52 5.76
N PRO A 54 -13.63 22.29 6.80
CA PRO A 54 -12.44 21.97 7.61
C PRO A 54 -12.60 20.69 8.44
N ALA A 55 -13.84 20.19 8.61
CA ALA A 55 -14.13 18.96 9.32
C ALA A 55 -13.80 17.69 8.50
N LEU A 56 -13.54 17.83 7.19
CA LEU A 56 -13.32 16.71 6.29
C LEU A 56 -11.85 16.54 5.94
N ILE A 57 -11.42 15.29 5.99
CA ILE A 57 -10.17 14.82 5.43
C ILE A 57 -10.42 14.53 3.95
N HIS A 58 -9.55 15.07 3.09
CA HIS A 58 -9.57 14.83 1.65
C HIS A 58 -8.44 13.86 1.27
N SER A 59 -8.79 12.82 0.51
CA SER A 59 -7.85 11.80 0.07
C SER A 59 -8.29 11.26 -1.30
N ALA A 60 -7.56 10.28 -1.81
CA ALA A 60 -8.00 9.41 -2.89
C ALA A 60 -8.02 7.95 -2.44
N ILE A 61 -8.92 7.18 -3.05
CA ILE A 61 -8.99 5.72 -2.88
C ILE A 61 -8.11 5.00 -3.88
N GLY A 62 -7.72 5.69 -4.95
CA GLY A 62 -7.06 5.10 -6.10
C GLY A 62 -6.84 6.10 -7.24
N VAL A 63 -6.39 5.57 -8.37
CA VAL A 63 -6.05 6.34 -9.57
C VAL A 63 -6.46 5.62 -10.84
N THR A 64 -7.08 6.33 -11.77
CA THR A 64 -7.53 5.76 -13.04
C THR A 64 -6.36 5.52 -14.01
N ARG A 65 -6.66 4.93 -15.17
CA ARG A 65 -5.71 4.77 -16.27
C ARG A 65 -5.29 6.09 -16.92
N LYS A 66 -6.08 7.16 -16.75
CA LYS A 66 -5.71 8.52 -17.16
C LYS A 66 -4.95 9.30 -16.08
N GLU A 67 -4.52 8.60 -15.03
CA GLU A 67 -3.83 9.18 -13.86
C GLU A 67 -4.70 10.16 -13.06
N THR A 68 -6.02 10.03 -13.17
CA THR A 68 -6.97 10.86 -12.41
C THR A 68 -7.20 10.23 -11.04
N PRO A 69 -7.01 10.96 -9.94
CA PRO A 69 -7.36 10.47 -8.60
C PRO A 69 -8.85 10.16 -8.50
N ILE A 70 -9.19 9.05 -7.83
CA ILE A 70 -10.55 8.71 -7.45
C ILE A 70 -10.78 9.28 -6.04
N PRO A 71 -11.47 10.43 -5.90
CA PRO A 71 -11.51 11.18 -4.66
C PRO A 71 -12.32 10.48 -3.57
N CYS A 72 -11.91 10.65 -2.31
CA CYS A 72 -12.75 10.39 -1.15
C CYS A 72 -12.66 11.50 -0.11
N VAL A 73 -13.72 11.60 0.69
CA VAL A 73 -13.81 12.47 1.86
C VAL A 73 -14.33 11.67 3.05
N PHE A 74 -13.81 11.95 4.24
CA PHE A 74 -14.25 11.33 5.49
C PHE A 74 -13.89 12.21 6.67
N SER A 75 -14.50 11.98 7.83
CA SER A 75 -14.17 12.73 9.04
C SER A 75 -13.04 12.07 9.82
N PRO A 76 -12.35 12.79 10.72
CA PRO A 76 -11.40 12.18 11.66
C PRO A 76 -12.00 11.02 12.48
N GLU A 77 -13.32 11.03 12.73
CA GLU A 77 -14.01 9.95 13.41
C GLU A 77 -13.94 8.62 12.64
N ASP A 78 -13.90 8.67 11.31
CA ASP A 78 -13.81 7.47 10.47
C ASP A 78 -12.46 6.77 10.59
N LEU A 79 -11.43 7.42 11.16
CA LEU A 79 -10.15 6.80 11.47
C LEU A 79 -10.21 5.98 12.76
N ASN A 80 -11.20 6.23 13.63
CA ASN A 80 -11.41 5.51 14.88
C ASN A 80 -12.40 4.37 14.71
N LEU A 81 -11.91 3.15 14.50
CA LEU A 81 -12.76 1.96 14.36
C LEU A 81 -13.56 1.63 15.62
N ALA A 82 -13.20 2.16 16.79
CA ALA A 82 -13.91 1.98 18.06
C ALA A 82 -14.98 3.04 18.33
N THR A 83 -15.25 3.96 17.40
CA THR A 83 -16.27 5.00 17.57
C THR A 83 -17.65 4.44 17.94
N GLY A 84 -18.41 5.16 18.77
CA GLY A 84 -19.81 4.81 19.04
C GLY A 84 -20.75 5.10 17.87
N LYS A 85 -20.28 5.85 16.86
CA LYS A 85 -21.11 6.26 15.72
C LYS A 85 -21.26 5.15 14.69
N THR A 86 -22.42 5.13 14.03
CA THR A 86 -22.64 4.30 12.84
C THR A 86 -22.04 4.98 11.61
N ARG A 87 -21.15 4.27 10.92
CA ARG A 87 -20.35 4.81 9.81
C ARG A 87 -21.02 4.53 8.47
N ILE A 88 -21.30 5.57 7.69
CA ILE A 88 -21.97 5.48 6.40
C ILE A 88 -20.99 5.91 5.31
N LEU A 89 -20.90 5.13 4.24
CA LEU A 89 -20.13 5.46 3.04
C LEU A 89 -21.07 5.67 1.85
N LEU A 90 -21.07 6.88 1.30
CA LEU A 90 -21.76 7.22 0.05
C LEU A 90 -20.84 7.00 -1.15
N ILE A 91 -21.37 6.45 -2.23
CA ILE A 91 -20.66 6.27 -3.49
C ILE A 91 -21.47 6.96 -4.59
N GLY A 92 -20.88 7.98 -5.21
CA GLY A 92 -21.47 8.74 -6.31
C GLY A 92 -20.63 8.63 -7.57
N GLY A 93 -21.23 8.93 -8.72
CA GLY A 93 -20.54 9.01 -10.00
C GLY A 93 -20.05 7.68 -10.57
N LEU A 94 -20.40 6.52 -9.97
CA LEU A 94 -20.02 5.21 -10.51
C LEU A 94 -20.66 4.95 -11.88
N ASP A 95 -21.89 5.44 -12.06
CA ASP A 95 -22.66 5.48 -13.30
C ASP A 95 -22.20 6.58 -14.28
N GLY A 96 -21.22 7.40 -13.89
CA GLY A 96 -20.73 8.56 -14.64
C GLY A 96 -21.72 9.72 -14.74
N SER A 97 -22.82 9.71 -13.99
CA SER A 97 -23.83 10.76 -14.08
C SER A 97 -23.47 12.01 -13.26
N LYS A 98 -23.95 13.17 -13.71
CA LYS A 98 -23.86 14.41 -12.93
C LYS A 98 -24.82 14.38 -11.74
N ALA A 99 -25.98 13.76 -11.90
CA ALA A 99 -27.00 13.72 -10.85
C ALA A 99 -26.49 12.97 -9.62
N SER A 100 -25.84 11.81 -9.78
CA SER A 100 -25.27 11.06 -8.65
C SER A 100 -24.14 11.80 -7.95
N VAL A 101 -23.22 12.40 -8.71
CA VAL A 101 -22.12 13.21 -8.17
C VAL A 101 -22.63 14.41 -7.38
N ASN A 102 -23.59 15.16 -7.94
CA ASN A 102 -24.17 16.31 -7.27
C ASN A 102 -24.86 15.90 -5.97
N ALA A 103 -25.71 14.87 -6.03
CA ALA A 103 -26.47 14.44 -4.88
C ALA A 103 -25.58 13.96 -3.71
N VAL A 104 -24.47 13.28 -3.99
CA VAL A 104 -23.52 12.88 -2.94
C VAL A 104 -22.79 14.08 -2.35
N ILE A 105 -22.36 15.04 -3.17
CA ILE A 105 -21.74 16.29 -2.67
C ILE A 105 -22.73 17.06 -1.80
N ASP A 106 -23.95 17.29 -2.29
CA ASP A 106 -24.99 18.03 -1.58
C ASP A 106 -25.36 17.34 -0.25
N ALA A 107 -25.40 16.00 -0.23
CA ALA A 107 -25.67 15.22 0.98
C ALA A 107 -24.56 15.37 2.03
N VAL A 108 -23.29 15.35 1.61
CA VAL A 108 -22.14 15.57 2.51
C VAL A 108 -22.16 17.00 3.04
N GLU A 109 -22.39 18.00 2.19
CA GLU A 109 -22.46 19.40 2.61
C GLU A 109 -23.58 19.63 3.61
N TRP A 110 -24.79 19.16 3.31
CA TRP A 110 -25.91 19.23 4.22
C TRP A 110 -25.58 18.57 5.56
N PHE A 111 -25.01 17.36 5.55
CA PHE A 111 -24.71 16.63 6.77
C PHE A 111 -23.70 17.35 7.67
N TYR A 112 -22.72 18.04 7.10
CA TYR A 112 -21.67 18.72 7.87
C TYR A 112 -21.94 20.21 8.15
N THR A 113 -22.86 20.86 7.43
CA THR A 113 -23.12 22.31 7.57
C THR A 113 -24.49 22.65 8.13
N ALA A 114 -25.50 21.80 7.94
CA ALA A 114 -26.85 22.12 8.38
C ALA A 114 -27.02 21.95 9.89
N ASP A 115 -27.69 22.90 10.53
CA ASP A 115 -28.01 22.87 11.96
C ASP A 115 -28.93 21.69 12.30
N VAL A 116 -29.89 21.40 11.40
CA VAL A 116 -30.82 20.26 11.55
C VAL A 116 -30.10 18.91 11.55
N ALA A 117 -28.88 18.83 11.00
CA ALA A 117 -28.07 17.62 11.00
C ALA A 117 -27.17 17.49 12.24
N ALA A 118 -27.09 18.51 13.12
CA ALA A 118 -26.24 18.46 14.30
C ALA A 118 -26.53 17.26 15.22
N PRO A 119 -27.79 16.93 15.56
CA PRO A 119 -28.09 15.74 16.37
C PRO A 119 -27.73 14.42 15.66
N LEU A 120 -27.72 14.41 14.33
CA LEU A 120 -27.37 13.24 13.53
C LEU A 120 -25.85 13.00 13.53
N ARG A 121 -25.05 14.07 13.54
CA ARG A 121 -23.57 13.99 13.64
C ARG A 121 -23.09 13.38 14.95
N GLU A 122 -23.91 13.35 16.00
CA GLU A 122 -23.61 12.65 17.25
C GLU A 122 -23.79 11.12 17.13
N LYS A 123 -24.65 10.66 16.21
CA LYS A 123 -25.00 9.24 16.03
C LYS A 123 -24.30 8.60 14.83
N TYR A 124 -24.01 9.39 13.81
CA TYR A 124 -23.53 8.93 12.52
C TYR A 124 -22.21 9.61 12.14
N SER A 125 -21.36 8.87 11.43
CA SER A 125 -20.25 9.42 10.66
C SER A 125 -20.55 9.23 9.17
N LEU A 126 -20.23 10.22 8.35
CA LEU A 126 -20.50 10.20 6.91
C LEU A 126 -19.22 10.38 6.11
N SER A 127 -18.92 9.39 5.28
CA SER A 127 -17.82 9.43 4.33
C SER A 127 -18.37 9.27 2.91
N ALA A 128 -17.59 9.69 1.92
CA ALA A 128 -18.01 9.59 0.52
C ALA A 128 -16.85 9.32 -0.44
N VAL A 129 -17.15 8.56 -1.50
CA VAL A 129 -16.42 8.56 -2.78
C VAL A 129 -17.32 9.31 -3.76
N PRO A 130 -17.21 10.65 -3.85
CA PRO A 130 -18.19 11.47 -4.59
C PRO A 130 -18.14 11.26 -6.10
N ILE A 131 -17.00 10.85 -6.66
CA ILE A 131 -16.80 10.63 -8.10
C ILE A 131 -16.01 9.33 -8.31
N ALA A 132 -16.70 8.18 -8.27
CA ALA A 132 -16.06 6.86 -8.37
C ALA A 132 -15.53 6.52 -9.79
N ASN A 133 -16.10 7.11 -10.84
CA ASN A 133 -15.63 6.99 -12.23
C ASN A 133 -15.29 8.39 -12.79
N PRO A 134 -14.17 9.01 -12.37
CA PRO A 134 -13.90 10.42 -12.65
C PRO A 134 -13.67 10.71 -14.14
N ASP A 135 -13.01 9.80 -14.86
CA ASP A 135 -12.76 10.00 -16.29
C ASP A 135 -14.05 9.88 -17.12
N GLY A 136 -14.88 8.88 -16.80
CA GLY A 136 -16.19 8.69 -17.43
C GLY A 136 -17.15 9.85 -17.18
N TRP A 137 -17.19 10.32 -15.93
CA TRP A 137 -17.98 11.47 -15.52
C TRP A 137 -17.56 12.74 -16.26
N ALA A 138 -16.25 13.02 -16.35
CA ALA A 138 -15.75 14.21 -17.03
C ALA A 138 -16.08 14.20 -18.53
N LEU A 139 -16.07 13.03 -19.18
CA LEU A 139 -16.46 12.87 -20.59
C LEU A 139 -17.98 12.78 -20.81
N GLN A 140 -18.77 12.65 -19.75
CA GLN A 140 -20.22 12.42 -19.82
C GLN A 140 -20.58 11.19 -20.67
N GLN A 141 -19.82 10.10 -20.51
CA GLN A 141 -19.98 8.86 -21.28
C GLN A 141 -20.81 7.78 -20.57
N GLY A 142 -21.64 8.20 -19.61
CA GLY A 142 -22.33 7.30 -18.70
C GLY A 142 -21.33 6.38 -17.98
N PRO A 143 -21.61 5.08 -17.85
CA PRO A 143 -20.82 4.18 -17.01
C PRO A 143 -19.48 3.76 -17.66
N LYS A 144 -19.10 4.29 -18.83
CA LYS A 144 -17.77 4.01 -19.43
C LYS A 144 -16.69 4.85 -18.74
N ASN A 145 -15.46 4.35 -18.61
CA ASN A 145 -14.38 5.01 -17.85
C ASN A 145 -13.22 5.57 -18.71
N ALA A 146 -13.50 6.02 -19.93
CA ALA A 146 -12.50 6.52 -20.88
C ALA A 146 -11.39 5.53 -21.31
N THR A 147 -11.38 4.28 -20.84
CA THR A 147 -10.40 3.24 -21.21
C THR A 147 -11.02 1.92 -21.66
N GLY A 148 -12.32 1.96 -21.99
CA GLY A 148 -13.04 0.81 -22.54
C GLY A 148 -13.63 -0.13 -21.49
N GLY A 149 -13.54 0.20 -20.19
CA GLY A 149 -14.23 -0.53 -19.13
C GLY A 149 -15.49 0.18 -18.64
N ASN A 150 -16.20 -0.52 -17.75
CA ASN A 150 -17.36 -0.05 -17.04
C ASN A 150 -17.23 -0.47 -15.56
N PRO A 151 -17.04 0.48 -14.61
CA PRO A 151 -16.84 0.17 -13.21
C PRO A 151 -18.13 -0.10 -12.43
N THR A 152 -19.33 -0.05 -13.06
CA THR A 152 -20.57 -0.52 -12.41
C THR A 152 -20.65 -2.06 -12.30
N HIS A 153 -19.73 -2.77 -12.95
CA HIS A 153 -19.67 -4.23 -13.03
C HIS A 153 -18.29 -4.78 -12.63
N GLY A 154 -18.25 -6.08 -12.34
CA GLY A 154 -17.04 -6.80 -11.94
C GLY A 154 -16.83 -6.81 -10.43
N TYR A 155 -17.90 -6.96 -9.64
CA TYR A 155 -17.81 -7.13 -8.19
C TYR A 155 -18.26 -8.55 -7.78
N PRO A 156 -17.50 -9.23 -6.89
CA PRO A 156 -16.16 -8.86 -6.43
C PRO A 156 -15.18 -8.85 -7.63
N PRO A 157 -14.18 -7.96 -7.63
CA PRO A 157 -13.20 -7.93 -8.70
C PRO A 157 -12.35 -9.21 -8.67
N MET A 158 -11.93 -9.62 -9.87
CA MET A 158 -11.11 -10.81 -10.12
C MET A 158 -9.84 -10.35 -10.82
N GLY A 159 -8.67 -10.84 -10.38
CA GLY A 159 -7.39 -10.58 -11.03
C GLY A 159 -6.35 -9.96 -10.12
N ASP A 160 -5.36 -9.29 -10.74
CA ASP A 160 -4.12 -8.84 -10.10
C ASP A 160 -4.24 -7.44 -9.47
N ALA A 161 -5.30 -7.20 -8.70
CA ALA A 161 -5.58 -5.91 -8.07
C ALA A 161 -5.63 -4.76 -9.10
N TYR A 162 -4.82 -3.72 -8.89
CA TYR A 162 -4.87 -2.47 -9.65
C TYR A 162 -4.31 -2.54 -11.09
N LEU A 163 -3.89 -3.72 -11.57
CA LEU A 163 -3.26 -3.90 -12.89
C LEU A 163 -4.25 -3.91 -14.07
N SER A 164 -5.56 -3.97 -13.80
CA SER A 164 -6.60 -4.03 -14.84
C SER A 164 -6.47 -2.90 -15.88
N PRO A 165 -6.19 -3.19 -17.17
CA PRO A 165 -5.92 -2.16 -18.18
C PRO A 165 -7.14 -1.29 -18.51
N THR A 166 -8.34 -1.80 -18.20
CA THR A 166 -9.60 -1.17 -18.57
C THR A 166 -10.50 -0.83 -17.40
N LYS A 167 -10.28 -1.37 -16.19
CA LYS A 167 -11.18 -1.14 -15.03
C LYS A 167 -10.47 -1.25 -13.67
N PRO A 168 -9.45 -0.44 -13.36
CA PRO A 168 -8.81 -0.46 -12.04
C PRO A 168 -9.70 0.10 -10.91
N GLU A 169 -10.71 0.92 -11.23
CA GLU A 169 -11.60 1.58 -10.26
C GLU A 169 -12.35 0.59 -9.38
N THR A 170 -12.73 -0.57 -9.93
CA THR A 170 -13.45 -1.61 -9.20
C THR A 170 -12.62 -2.18 -8.05
N GLU A 171 -11.33 -2.37 -8.27
CA GLU A 171 -10.38 -2.88 -7.28
C GLU A 171 -10.08 -1.84 -6.20
N TYR A 172 -9.87 -0.58 -6.58
CA TYR A 172 -9.71 0.52 -5.63
C TYR A 172 -10.95 0.69 -4.73
N LEU A 173 -12.14 0.70 -5.33
CA LEU A 173 -13.38 0.85 -4.56
C LEU A 173 -13.63 -0.36 -3.64
N TRP A 174 -13.45 -1.58 -4.16
CA TRP A 174 -13.64 -2.80 -3.38
C TRP A 174 -12.70 -2.88 -2.17
N ARG A 175 -11.40 -2.60 -2.38
CA ARG A 175 -10.41 -2.65 -1.31
C ARG A 175 -10.55 -1.51 -0.32
N TRP A 176 -10.89 -0.32 -0.79
CA TRP A 176 -11.20 0.81 0.08
C TRP A 176 -12.38 0.51 0.99
N ILE A 177 -13.49 -0.02 0.47
CA ILE A 177 -14.65 -0.40 1.29
C ILE A 177 -14.25 -1.39 2.38
N GLY A 178 -13.41 -2.38 2.06
CA GLY A 178 -12.89 -3.34 3.03
C GLY A 178 -12.07 -2.67 4.14
N MET A 179 -11.06 -1.88 3.76
CA MET A 179 -10.14 -1.28 4.74
C MET A 179 -10.72 -0.07 5.49
N HIS A 180 -11.65 0.66 4.86
CA HIS A 180 -12.44 1.70 5.51
C HIS A 180 -13.48 1.09 6.45
N ALA A 181 -14.03 -0.08 6.12
CA ALA A 181 -14.99 -0.84 6.92
C ALA A 181 -16.19 -0.01 7.43
N PRO A 182 -16.98 0.62 6.55
CA PRO A 182 -18.20 1.32 6.96
C PRO A 182 -19.24 0.32 7.51
N ASP A 183 -20.22 0.84 8.22
CA ASP A 183 -21.37 0.08 8.75
C ASP A 183 -22.49 -0.04 7.72
N LEU A 184 -22.55 0.90 6.78
CA LEU A 184 -23.46 0.89 5.64
C LEU A 184 -22.78 1.51 4.41
N VAL A 185 -22.91 0.86 3.26
CA VAL A 185 -22.57 1.42 1.94
C VAL A 185 -23.85 1.79 1.19
N LEU A 186 -23.86 2.99 0.61
CA LEU A 186 -24.93 3.44 -0.29
C LEU A 186 -24.36 3.78 -1.68
N ASP A 187 -24.78 3.02 -2.70
CA ASP A 187 -24.49 3.31 -4.11
C ASP A 187 -25.59 4.20 -4.69
N VAL A 188 -25.24 5.45 -5.01
CA VAL A 188 -26.15 6.50 -5.47
C VAL A 188 -26.00 6.64 -6.99
N ARG A 189 -27.10 6.50 -7.72
CA ARG A 189 -27.11 6.57 -9.19
C ARG A 189 -28.25 7.43 -9.72
N GLU A 190 -28.14 7.87 -10.97
CA GLU A 190 -29.24 8.47 -11.71
C GLU A 190 -30.22 7.39 -12.18
N GLY A 191 -31.52 7.62 -12.00
CA GLY A 191 -32.57 6.74 -12.48
C GLY A 191 -33.96 7.37 -12.39
N LYS A 192 -34.94 6.79 -13.09
CA LYS A 192 -36.32 7.29 -13.10
C LYS A 192 -37.28 6.11 -13.07
N PRO A 193 -38.18 5.99 -12.07
CA PRO A 193 -38.46 6.94 -10.97
C PRO A 193 -37.43 6.90 -9.84
N PHE A 194 -37.56 7.79 -8.84
CA PHE A 194 -36.85 7.65 -7.56
C PHE A 194 -37.23 6.31 -6.91
N GLN A 195 -36.22 5.52 -6.53
CA GLN A 195 -36.44 4.23 -5.88
C GLN A 195 -35.24 3.76 -5.08
N TRP A 196 -35.52 3.05 -3.99
CA TRP A 196 -34.53 2.33 -3.22
C TRP A 196 -34.29 0.95 -3.82
N VAL A 197 -33.04 0.53 -3.85
CA VAL A 197 -32.63 -0.74 -4.44
C VAL A 197 -32.02 -1.60 -3.35
N VAL A 198 -32.69 -2.70 -3.02
CA VAL A 198 -32.29 -3.61 -1.96
C VAL A 198 -31.95 -4.97 -2.57
N PRO A 199 -30.67 -5.37 -2.60
CA PRO A 199 -30.27 -6.66 -3.16
C PRO A 199 -31.05 -7.84 -2.54
N VAL A 200 -31.39 -8.83 -3.36
CA VAL A 200 -32.15 -10.03 -2.91
C VAL A 200 -31.44 -10.73 -1.74
N ASP A 201 -30.12 -10.87 -1.87
CA ASP A 201 -29.25 -11.55 -0.91
C ASP A 201 -28.67 -10.62 0.17
N SER A 202 -29.35 -9.50 0.45
CA SER A 202 -28.98 -8.56 1.49
C SER A 202 -28.86 -9.19 2.89
N LEU A 203 -27.97 -8.63 3.70
CA LEU A 203 -27.87 -8.98 5.12
C LEU A 203 -29.20 -8.70 5.86
N PRO A 204 -29.52 -9.42 6.95
CA PRO A 204 -30.78 -9.22 7.69
C PRO A 204 -31.02 -7.77 8.11
N THR A 205 -29.99 -7.08 8.59
CA THR A 205 -30.06 -5.66 8.98
C THR A 205 -30.42 -4.74 7.81
N THR A 206 -29.81 -4.99 6.64
CA THR A 206 -30.14 -4.28 5.39
C THR A 206 -31.57 -4.56 4.93
N LYS A 207 -32.08 -5.79 5.08
CA LYS A 207 -33.48 -6.12 4.73
C LYS A 207 -34.47 -5.36 5.62
N THR A 208 -34.20 -5.28 6.92
CA THR A 208 -35.04 -4.50 7.85
C THR A 208 -35.05 -3.02 7.50
N LEU A 209 -33.88 -2.44 7.20
CA LEU A 209 -33.77 -1.06 6.74
C LEU A 209 -34.52 -0.86 5.41
N GLY A 210 -34.31 -1.75 4.44
CA GLY A 210 -34.99 -1.74 3.14
C GLY A 210 -36.52 -1.73 3.27
N ASN A 211 -37.09 -2.50 4.19
CA ASN A 211 -38.55 -2.50 4.41
C ASN A 211 -39.12 -1.14 4.86
N LYS A 212 -38.30 -0.29 5.50
CA LYS A 212 -38.68 1.09 5.89
C LYS A 212 -38.55 2.07 4.74
N LEU A 213 -37.68 1.79 3.78
CA LEU A 213 -37.42 2.60 2.60
C LEU A 213 -38.43 2.23 1.50
N GLN A 214 -39.47 3.04 1.33
CA GLN A 214 -40.52 2.83 0.32
C GLN A 214 -40.62 4.06 -0.60
N PRO A 215 -40.73 3.88 -1.92
CA PRO A 215 -40.80 2.62 -2.68
C PRO A 215 -39.43 1.94 -2.86
N GLN A 216 -39.41 0.61 -2.97
CA GLN A 216 -38.20 -0.19 -3.24
C GLN A 216 -38.37 -1.21 -4.37
N ILE A 217 -37.26 -1.55 -5.04
CA ILE A 217 -37.15 -2.67 -5.98
C ILE A 217 -36.07 -3.67 -5.54
N LYS A 218 -36.28 -4.93 -5.94
CA LYS A 218 -35.26 -5.98 -5.83
C LYS A 218 -34.57 -6.08 -7.21
N PRO A 219 -33.32 -5.60 -7.35
CA PRO A 219 -32.68 -5.56 -8.65
C PRO A 219 -32.34 -6.98 -9.13
N VAL A 220 -32.44 -7.20 -10.44
CA VAL A 220 -32.01 -8.46 -11.09
C VAL A 220 -30.66 -8.29 -11.82
N PHE A 221 -30.30 -7.05 -12.22
CA PHE A 221 -29.06 -6.77 -12.95
C PHE A 221 -28.54 -5.34 -12.65
N GLY A 222 -27.23 -5.11 -12.80
CA GLY A 222 -26.61 -3.77 -12.75
C GLY A 222 -26.14 -3.27 -11.38
N TRP A 223 -26.41 -4.01 -10.30
CA TRP A 223 -26.12 -3.62 -8.91
C TRP A 223 -25.09 -4.54 -8.24
N GLU A 224 -24.06 -4.91 -9.00
CA GLU A 224 -23.09 -5.93 -8.60
C GLU A 224 -22.31 -5.54 -7.33
N LEU A 225 -21.95 -4.26 -7.16
CA LEU A 225 -21.22 -3.79 -5.97
C LEU A 225 -22.00 -4.07 -4.68
N VAL A 226 -23.21 -3.50 -4.56
CA VAL A 226 -24.05 -3.63 -3.37
C VAL A 226 -24.48 -5.09 -3.14
N SER A 227 -24.66 -5.86 -4.22
CA SER A 227 -24.97 -7.28 -4.13
C SER A 227 -23.77 -8.06 -3.57
N ALA A 228 -22.57 -7.86 -4.13
CA ALA A 228 -21.36 -8.56 -3.73
C ALA A 228 -20.99 -8.30 -2.26
N LEU A 229 -21.15 -7.07 -1.76
CA LEU A 229 -20.86 -6.73 -0.36
C LEU A 229 -21.71 -7.50 0.66
N ALA A 230 -22.88 -8.00 0.25
CA ALA A 230 -23.78 -8.76 1.10
C ALA A 230 -23.35 -10.23 1.32
N PHE A 231 -22.47 -10.78 0.47
CA PHE A 231 -22.05 -12.19 0.55
C PHE A 231 -20.55 -12.44 0.34
N LYS A 232 -19.77 -11.44 -0.08
CA LYS A 232 -18.30 -11.52 -0.22
C LYS A 232 -17.61 -10.59 0.77
N SER A 233 -16.33 -10.85 0.98
CA SER A 233 -15.49 -10.19 1.98
C SER A 233 -14.48 -9.28 1.30
N PRO A 234 -14.76 -7.96 1.13
CA PRO A 234 -13.75 -7.02 0.66
C PRO A 234 -12.51 -7.04 1.56
N SER A 235 -11.32 -7.05 0.94
CA SER A 235 -10.02 -7.14 1.63
C SER A 235 -9.89 -8.28 2.64
N ASN A 236 -10.71 -9.33 2.53
CA ASN A 236 -10.82 -10.42 3.49
C ASN A 236 -11.07 -9.95 4.95
N VAL A 237 -11.84 -8.87 5.14
CA VAL A 237 -12.18 -8.35 6.48
C VAL A 237 -13.62 -8.65 6.91
N GLY A 238 -14.51 -8.98 5.99
CA GLY A 238 -15.90 -9.33 6.31
C GLY A 238 -16.86 -8.62 5.39
N ARG A 239 -18.12 -9.04 5.47
CA ARG A 239 -19.23 -8.46 4.69
C ARG A 239 -19.59 -7.07 5.20
N VAL A 240 -20.19 -6.27 4.32
CA VAL A 240 -20.62 -4.90 4.63
C VAL A 240 -22.09 -4.75 4.22
N PRO A 241 -22.99 -4.31 5.12
CA PRO A 241 -24.35 -3.93 4.75
C PRO A 241 -24.34 -2.91 3.60
N ALA A 242 -25.11 -3.15 2.55
CA ALA A 242 -25.12 -2.27 1.38
C ALA A 242 -26.51 -2.22 0.72
N LEU A 243 -26.90 -1.02 0.29
CA LEU A 243 -28.09 -0.80 -0.54
C LEU A 243 -27.79 0.32 -1.55
N ALA A 244 -28.76 0.61 -2.40
CA ALA A 244 -28.62 1.61 -3.45
C ALA A 244 -29.84 2.51 -3.54
N VAL A 245 -29.66 3.66 -4.19
CA VAL A 245 -30.75 4.60 -4.50
C VAL A 245 -30.60 5.14 -5.91
N GLU A 246 -31.70 5.18 -6.64
CA GLU A 246 -31.82 5.88 -7.92
C GLU A 246 -32.50 7.23 -7.73
N LEU A 247 -31.89 8.27 -8.30
CA LEU A 247 -32.34 9.65 -8.19
C LEU A 247 -32.81 10.18 -9.54
N GLU A 248 -33.96 10.84 -9.55
CA GLU A 248 -34.45 11.52 -10.75
C GLU A 248 -33.69 12.84 -10.95
N ALA A 249 -32.95 12.97 -12.05
CA ALA A 249 -32.11 14.15 -12.31
C ALA A 249 -32.89 15.48 -12.31
N SER A 250 -34.16 15.48 -12.71
CA SER A 250 -35.02 16.66 -12.72
C SER A 250 -35.59 17.04 -11.34
N SER A 251 -35.44 16.17 -10.33
CA SER A 251 -35.95 16.39 -8.98
C SER A 251 -35.06 15.67 -7.96
N PRO A 252 -33.88 16.22 -7.62
CA PRO A 252 -32.98 15.61 -6.65
C PRO A 252 -33.65 15.61 -5.26
N ARG A 253 -34.27 14.49 -4.91
CA ARG A 253 -34.88 14.26 -3.60
C ARG A 253 -33.78 14.10 -2.55
N ALA A 254 -33.98 14.67 -1.37
CA ALA A 254 -33.05 14.54 -0.25
C ALA A 254 -33.05 13.09 0.30
N PHE A 255 -32.26 12.22 -0.32
CA PHE A 255 -32.22 10.79 0.02
C PHE A 255 -31.57 10.53 1.39
N LEU A 256 -30.60 11.34 1.81
CA LEU A 256 -29.86 11.11 3.05
C LEU A 256 -30.73 11.33 4.31
N PRO A 257 -31.51 12.42 4.45
CA PRO A 257 -32.46 12.55 5.56
C PRO A 257 -33.48 11.40 5.63
N GLU A 258 -33.97 10.94 4.48
CA GLU A 258 -34.89 9.79 4.39
C GLU A 258 -34.23 8.51 4.88
N LEU A 259 -32.98 8.24 4.45
CA LEU A 259 -32.18 7.11 4.91
C LEU A 259 -31.97 7.14 6.43
N LEU A 260 -31.51 8.27 6.97
CA LEU A 260 -31.21 8.41 8.40
C LEU A 260 -32.47 8.24 9.25
N THR A 261 -33.60 8.78 8.80
CA THR A 261 -34.91 8.58 9.45
C THR A 261 -35.29 7.10 9.48
N ALA A 262 -35.14 6.39 8.35
CA ALA A 262 -35.43 4.96 8.27
C ALA A 262 -34.49 4.14 9.18
N MET A 263 -33.21 4.50 9.25
CA MET A 263 -32.23 3.89 10.14
C MET A 263 -32.63 4.06 11.61
N GLU A 264 -33.08 5.24 12.03
CA GLU A 264 -33.59 5.46 13.39
C GLU A 264 -34.83 4.61 13.69
N GLN A 265 -35.79 4.58 12.75
CA GLN A 265 -37.04 3.82 12.88
C GLN A 265 -36.84 2.30 12.99
N CYS A 266 -35.76 1.75 12.44
CA CYS A 266 -35.41 0.34 12.59
C CYS A 266 -34.23 0.09 13.52
N SER A 267 -33.76 1.10 14.24
CA SER A 267 -32.58 1.00 15.12
C SER A 267 -31.36 0.39 14.42
N PHE A 268 -31.12 0.77 13.17
CA PHE A 268 -29.94 0.32 12.44
C PHE A 268 -28.69 0.93 13.08
N GLN A 269 -27.76 0.05 13.46
CA GLN A 269 -26.49 0.45 14.05
C GLN A 269 -25.35 -0.45 13.57
N GLY A 270 -24.14 0.11 13.54
CA GLY A 270 -22.91 -0.65 13.43
C GLY A 270 -22.60 -1.44 14.71
N PRO A 271 -21.45 -2.13 14.77
CA PRO A 271 -20.45 -2.27 13.71
C PRO A 271 -20.82 -3.31 12.63
N SER A 272 -20.42 -3.10 11.37
CA SER A 272 -20.49 -4.14 10.34
C SER A 272 -19.55 -5.32 10.64
N PRO A 273 -19.77 -6.50 10.03
CA PRO A 273 -18.82 -7.62 10.12
C PRO A 273 -17.39 -7.23 9.73
N ALA A 274 -17.21 -6.42 8.67
CA ALA A 274 -15.90 -5.88 8.29
C ALA A 274 -15.24 -5.06 9.40
N ARG A 275 -16.02 -4.16 10.02
CA ARG A 275 -15.53 -3.30 11.10
C ARG A 275 -15.18 -4.10 12.36
N LEU A 276 -16.01 -5.09 12.71
CA LEU A 276 -15.76 -6.01 13.82
C LEU A 276 -14.44 -6.76 13.67
N GLU A 277 -14.14 -7.27 12.47
CA GLU A 277 -12.87 -7.94 12.20
C GLU A 277 -11.67 -7.01 12.35
N LEU A 278 -11.75 -5.78 11.83
CA LEU A 278 -10.67 -4.81 11.99
C LEU A 278 -10.48 -4.40 13.46
N MET A 279 -11.57 -4.22 14.22
CA MET A 279 -11.51 -4.00 15.67
C MET A 279 -10.83 -5.18 16.39
N ARG A 280 -11.18 -6.42 16.03
CA ARG A 280 -10.55 -7.64 16.56
C ARG A 280 -9.05 -7.68 16.25
N ARG A 281 -8.66 -7.29 15.04
CA ARG A 281 -7.25 -7.17 14.64
C ARG A 281 -6.49 -6.14 15.47
N LEU A 282 -7.13 -5.02 15.83
CA LEU A 282 -6.53 -3.94 16.60
C LEU A 282 -6.31 -4.28 18.08
N GLN A 283 -7.08 -5.21 18.65
CA GLN A 283 -6.95 -5.61 20.06
C GLN A 283 -5.64 -6.34 20.38
N ARG A 284 -4.95 -6.86 19.36
CA ARG A 284 -3.69 -7.61 19.55
C ARG A 284 -2.55 -6.68 19.96
N THR A 285 -1.78 -7.12 20.94
CA THR A 285 -0.49 -6.51 21.27
C THR A 285 0.55 -6.82 20.19
N PRO A 286 1.64 -6.03 20.09
CA PRO A 286 2.70 -6.33 19.12
C PRO A 286 3.29 -7.73 19.23
N ILE A 287 3.50 -8.23 20.45
CA ILE A 287 4.02 -9.59 20.65
C ILE A 287 3.03 -10.68 20.20
N GLN A 288 1.73 -10.44 20.34
CA GLN A 288 0.70 -11.34 19.81
C GLN A 288 0.69 -11.35 18.27
N VAL A 289 0.84 -10.18 17.64
CA VAL A 289 0.95 -10.08 16.17
C VAL A 289 2.21 -10.81 15.68
N ALA A 290 3.36 -10.58 16.32
CA ALA A 290 4.60 -11.28 16.03
C ALA A 290 4.45 -12.81 16.17
N THR A 291 3.82 -13.28 17.24
CA THR A 291 3.57 -14.71 17.48
C THR A 291 2.68 -15.33 16.41
N GLN A 292 1.65 -14.61 15.94
CA GLN A 292 0.78 -15.08 14.85
C GLN A 292 1.52 -15.18 13.53
N LEU A 293 2.32 -14.16 13.18
CA LEU A 293 3.17 -14.19 11.99
C LEU A 293 4.19 -15.33 12.05
N ALA A 294 4.73 -15.61 13.24
CA ALA A 294 5.68 -16.68 13.48
C ALA A 294 5.13 -18.10 13.31
N ASN A 295 3.82 -18.27 13.12
CA ASN A 295 3.21 -19.56 12.78
C ASN A 295 3.20 -19.83 11.26
N VAL A 296 3.46 -18.79 10.46
CA VAL A 296 3.36 -18.83 8.99
C VAL A 296 4.72 -18.57 8.35
N TYR A 297 5.50 -17.65 8.91
CA TYR A 297 6.75 -17.16 8.33
C TYR A 297 7.98 -17.59 9.14
N GLY A 298 9.11 -17.83 8.45
CA GLY A 298 10.39 -18.16 9.10
C GLY A 298 10.57 -19.63 9.47
N HIS A 299 10.03 -20.55 8.66
CA HIS A 299 10.17 -22.01 8.87
C HIS A 299 11.03 -22.72 7.82
N ASP A 300 11.54 -21.97 6.84
CA ASP A 300 12.37 -22.46 5.75
C ASP A 300 13.33 -21.34 5.29
N LEU A 301 14.50 -21.74 4.79
CA LEU A 301 15.43 -20.83 4.13
C LEU A 301 15.30 -20.89 2.60
N GLY A 302 14.80 -21.99 2.02
CA GLY A 302 14.53 -22.15 0.58
C GLY A 302 15.76 -21.89 -0.28
N GLY A 303 15.96 -20.62 -0.64
CA GLY A 303 17.21 -20.06 -1.16
C GLY A 303 17.64 -18.83 -0.35
N LEU A 304 18.95 -18.64 -0.21
CA LEU A 304 19.50 -17.51 0.55
C LEU A 304 19.16 -16.18 -0.14
N SER A 305 18.17 -15.49 0.41
CA SER A 305 17.83 -14.12 0.06
C SER A 305 17.34 -13.41 1.31
N TYR A 306 17.25 -12.08 1.27
CA TYR A 306 16.81 -11.29 2.42
C TYR A 306 15.44 -11.72 2.97
N LEU A 307 14.54 -12.26 2.14
CA LEU A 307 13.17 -12.59 2.55
C LEU A 307 13.06 -13.70 3.60
N PRO A 308 13.51 -14.94 3.32
CA PRO A 308 13.55 -15.98 4.34
C PRO A 308 14.54 -15.63 5.46
N ALA A 309 15.66 -14.96 5.14
CA ALA A 309 16.64 -14.54 6.15
C ALA A 309 16.02 -13.61 7.21
N LEU A 310 15.34 -12.54 6.81
CA LEU A 310 14.69 -11.62 7.74
C LEU A 310 13.55 -12.29 8.53
N SER A 311 12.82 -13.23 7.93
CA SER A 311 11.79 -13.99 8.65
C SER A 311 12.40 -14.89 9.73
N LEU A 312 13.54 -15.53 9.45
CA LEU A 312 14.28 -16.33 10.42
C LEU A 312 14.93 -15.46 11.51
N ILE A 313 15.45 -14.28 11.16
CA ILE A 313 15.89 -13.27 12.14
C ILE A 313 14.71 -12.85 13.03
N GLY A 314 13.51 -12.70 12.46
CA GLY A 314 12.28 -12.48 13.21
C GLY A 314 11.99 -13.57 14.23
N GLN A 315 12.23 -14.85 13.90
CA GLN A 315 12.10 -15.97 14.85
C GLN A 315 13.11 -15.90 15.99
N ILE A 316 14.39 -15.59 15.69
CA ILE A 316 15.42 -15.39 16.71
C ILE A 316 14.99 -14.26 17.66
N LYS A 317 14.59 -13.11 17.11
CA LYS A 317 14.23 -11.95 17.92
C LYS A 317 12.97 -12.18 18.76
N LEU A 318 11.99 -12.90 18.22
CA LEU A 318 10.82 -13.30 18.99
C LEU A 318 11.21 -14.22 20.15
N GLY A 319 12.13 -15.17 19.93
CA GLY A 319 12.66 -16.04 20.98
C GLY A 319 13.32 -15.28 22.12
N GLU A 320 14.08 -14.23 21.81
CA GLU A 320 14.64 -13.33 22.83
C GLU A 320 13.54 -12.62 23.62
N LEU A 321 12.54 -12.05 22.92
CA LEU A 321 11.43 -11.31 23.52
C LEU A 321 10.53 -12.18 24.41
N THR A 322 10.40 -13.46 24.10
CA THR A 322 9.56 -14.41 24.85
C THR A 322 10.36 -15.37 25.73
N ALA A 323 11.68 -15.18 25.85
CA ALA A 323 12.58 -16.11 26.53
C ALA A 323 12.41 -17.58 26.09
N ASP A 324 12.22 -17.80 24.78
CA ASP A 324 12.03 -19.11 24.16
C ASP A 324 13.29 -19.50 23.35
N PRO A 325 14.25 -20.21 23.96
CA PRO A 325 15.49 -20.60 23.28
C PRO A 325 15.28 -21.64 22.17
N SER A 326 14.12 -22.30 22.11
CA SER A 326 13.84 -23.31 21.09
C SER A 326 13.78 -22.72 19.67
N ARG A 327 13.46 -21.42 19.56
CA ARG A 327 13.40 -20.71 18.28
C ARG A 327 14.77 -20.54 17.66
N LEU A 328 15.77 -20.12 18.44
CA LEU A 328 17.15 -20.03 17.96
C LEU A 328 17.64 -21.40 17.49
N ALA A 329 17.41 -22.46 18.28
CA ALA A 329 17.79 -23.82 17.91
C ALA A 329 17.10 -24.29 16.61
N ALA A 330 15.83 -23.93 16.39
CA ALA A 330 15.11 -24.24 15.16
C ALA A 330 15.68 -23.50 13.95
N VAL A 331 15.98 -22.20 14.08
CA VAL A 331 16.62 -21.41 13.02
C VAL A 331 18.00 -21.96 12.68
N GLU A 332 18.78 -22.34 13.69
CA GLU A 332 20.10 -22.93 13.47
C GLU A 332 19.99 -24.26 12.69
N LYS A 333 19.06 -25.13 13.09
CA LYS A 333 18.79 -26.39 12.39
C LYS A 333 18.40 -26.18 10.92
N ILE A 334 17.54 -25.21 10.63
CA ILE A 334 17.13 -24.85 9.25
C ILE A 334 18.36 -24.38 8.46
N THR A 335 19.16 -23.51 9.06
CA THR A 335 20.35 -22.91 8.42
C THR A 335 21.42 -23.97 8.14
N GLN A 336 21.70 -24.86 9.09
CA GLN A 336 22.63 -25.98 8.90
C GLN A 336 22.14 -26.94 7.80
N ALA A 337 20.83 -27.22 7.73
CA ALA A 337 20.26 -28.04 6.67
C ALA A 337 20.42 -27.40 5.28
N TYR A 338 20.28 -26.08 5.19
CA TYR A 338 20.57 -25.33 3.96
C TYR A 338 22.05 -25.39 3.59
N LEU A 339 22.96 -25.14 4.53
CA LEU A 339 24.41 -25.14 4.29
C LEU A 339 24.95 -26.51 3.88
N LYS A 340 24.38 -27.61 4.38
CA LYS A 340 24.71 -28.96 3.88
C LYS A 340 24.49 -29.13 2.37
N LYS A 341 23.48 -28.45 1.81
CA LYS A 341 23.16 -28.46 0.38
C LYS A 341 23.86 -27.35 -0.40
N ASN A 342 24.27 -26.28 0.29
CA ASN A 342 24.87 -25.08 -0.26
C ASN A 342 26.07 -24.65 0.60
N PRO A 343 27.18 -25.40 0.54
CA PRO A 343 28.34 -25.14 1.41
C PRO A 343 29.04 -23.81 1.08
N ASP A 344 28.81 -23.28 -0.12
CA ASP A 344 29.30 -21.98 -0.57
C ASP A 344 28.12 -21.23 -1.22
N PRO A 345 27.35 -20.45 -0.43
CA PRO A 345 26.14 -19.79 -0.91
C PRO A 345 26.39 -18.75 -2.01
N LEU A 346 27.57 -18.15 -2.08
CA LEU A 346 27.92 -17.11 -3.06
C LEU A 346 28.36 -17.69 -4.41
N LYS A 347 28.90 -18.92 -4.44
CA LYS A 347 29.40 -19.56 -5.67
C LYS A 347 28.35 -19.82 -6.75
N LYS A 348 27.06 -19.93 -6.40
CA LYS A 348 25.97 -20.22 -7.36
C LYS A 348 25.44 -19.00 -8.12
N GLY A 349 26.08 -17.84 -7.99
CA GLY A 349 25.72 -16.59 -8.66
C GLY A 349 25.33 -15.48 -7.67
N GLY A 350 25.54 -14.23 -8.06
CA GLY A 350 25.38 -13.05 -7.20
C GLY A 350 24.00 -12.37 -7.25
N GLY A 351 23.85 -11.32 -6.46
CA GLY A 351 22.67 -10.44 -6.43
C GLY A 351 22.53 -9.74 -5.07
N GLY A 352 21.98 -8.52 -5.07
CA GLY A 352 21.82 -7.73 -3.83
C GLY A 352 20.97 -8.46 -2.79
N SER A 353 19.91 -9.15 -3.23
CA SER A 353 19.06 -9.95 -2.34
C SER A 353 19.83 -11.09 -1.65
N LEU A 354 20.79 -11.72 -2.34
CA LEU A 354 21.63 -12.78 -1.79
C LEU A 354 22.61 -12.21 -0.75
N ILE A 355 23.24 -11.07 -1.05
CA ILE A 355 24.14 -10.36 -0.12
C ILE A 355 23.39 -10.06 1.18
N ALA A 356 22.21 -9.45 1.11
CA ALA A 356 21.39 -9.21 2.30
C ALA A 356 20.90 -10.48 3.00
N GLY A 357 20.79 -11.61 2.29
CA GLY A 357 20.49 -12.91 2.91
C GLY A 357 21.53 -13.33 3.95
N HIS A 358 22.79 -12.90 3.80
CA HIS A 358 23.88 -13.22 4.73
C HIS A 358 23.74 -12.54 6.09
N LEU A 359 22.80 -11.59 6.25
CA LEU A 359 22.44 -11.04 7.57
C LEU A 359 21.98 -12.13 8.55
N LEU A 360 21.38 -13.23 8.04
CA LEU A 360 21.04 -14.36 8.89
C LEU A 360 22.28 -14.96 9.56
N PHE A 361 23.40 -15.05 8.82
CA PHE A 361 24.64 -15.57 9.37
C PHE A 361 25.28 -14.60 10.37
N SER A 362 25.19 -13.28 10.15
CA SER A 362 25.67 -12.34 11.17
C SER A 362 24.87 -12.44 12.46
N GLU A 363 23.54 -12.60 12.39
CA GLU A 363 22.71 -12.78 13.60
C GLU A 363 23.00 -14.11 14.30
N LEU A 364 23.16 -15.21 13.55
CA LEU A 364 23.55 -16.49 14.14
C LEU A 364 24.96 -16.45 14.75
N ALA A 365 25.91 -15.75 14.15
CA ALA A 365 27.24 -15.55 14.71
C ALA A 365 27.17 -14.81 16.05
N LYS A 366 26.38 -13.73 16.15
CA LYS A 366 26.13 -13.00 17.41
C LYS A 366 25.50 -13.91 18.47
N ALA A 367 24.49 -14.69 18.08
CA ALA A 367 23.71 -15.50 19.01
C ALA A 367 24.42 -16.77 19.50
N THR A 368 25.30 -17.35 18.68
CA THR A 368 25.93 -18.66 18.97
C THR A 368 27.43 -18.59 19.19
N GLY A 369 28.11 -17.53 18.76
CA GLY A 369 29.56 -17.44 18.73
C GLY A 369 30.24 -18.38 17.70
N ASN A 370 29.46 -19.03 16.81
CA ASN A 370 30.02 -19.99 15.86
C ASN A 370 30.82 -19.28 14.75
N PRO A 371 32.14 -19.56 14.61
CA PRO A 371 33.00 -18.87 13.65
C PRO A 371 32.65 -19.17 12.18
N GLN A 372 31.97 -20.29 11.88
CA GLN A 372 31.55 -20.60 10.52
C GLN A 372 30.52 -19.58 10.01
N TYR A 373 29.59 -19.14 10.85
CA TYR A 373 28.60 -18.13 10.45
C TYR A 373 29.25 -16.76 10.25
N LEU A 374 30.25 -16.40 11.06
CA LEU A 374 31.04 -15.19 10.82
C LEU A 374 31.76 -15.25 9.48
N GLN A 375 32.42 -16.36 9.15
CA GLN A 375 33.10 -16.52 7.85
C GLN A 375 32.13 -16.34 6.68
N LEU A 376 30.93 -16.94 6.76
CA LEU A 376 29.91 -16.78 5.72
C LEU A 376 29.43 -15.33 5.59
N ALA A 377 29.16 -14.65 6.70
CA ALA A 377 28.81 -13.23 6.69
C ALA A 377 29.93 -12.35 6.09
N GLN A 378 31.18 -12.63 6.46
CA GLN A 378 32.36 -11.90 6.01
C GLN A 378 32.59 -12.07 4.50
N GLN A 379 32.39 -13.27 3.94
CA GLN A 379 32.47 -13.49 2.49
C GLN A 379 31.56 -12.55 1.69
N ALA A 380 30.36 -12.22 2.19
CA ALA A 380 29.46 -11.28 1.54
C ALA A 380 29.91 -9.82 1.69
N ALA A 381 30.47 -9.45 2.85
CA ALA A 381 31.02 -8.12 3.10
C ALA A 381 32.29 -7.85 2.27
N ASP A 382 33.14 -8.88 2.10
CA ASP A 382 34.40 -8.79 1.36
C ASP A 382 34.22 -8.50 -0.14
N LEU A 383 33.01 -8.70 -0.68
CA LEU A 383 32.68 -8.31 -2.05
C LEU A 383 32.88 -6.81 -2.32
N GLY A 384 32.89 -5.97 -1.27
CA GLY A 384 33.17 -4.54 -1.34
C GLY A 384 34.62 -4.17 -1.58
N PHE A 385 35.53 -5.15 -1.60
CA PHE A 385 36.98 -4.92 -1.75
C PHE A 385 37.51 -5.65 -3.00
N ASP A 386 38.57 -5.11 -3.60
CA ASP A 386 39.33 -5.77 -4.68
C ASP A 386 40.33 -6.81 -4.13
N ASP A 387 41.06 -7.46 -5.03
CA ASP A 387 42.01 -8.53 -4.68
C ASP A 387 43.19 -8.01 -3.85
N GLU A 388 43.46 -6.70 -3.89
CA GLU A 388 44.44 -5.98 -3.08
C GLU A 388 43.88 -5.50 -1.72
N GLY A 389 42.59 -5.73 -1.46
CA GLY A 389 41.92 -5.35 -0.21
C GLY A 389 41.52 -3.87 -0.14
N LYS A 390 41.53 -3.14 -1.26
CA LYS A 390 41.08 -1.75 -1.35
C LYS A 390 39.58 -1.69 -1.62
N MET A 391 38.90 -0.72 -1.01
CA MET A 391 37.47 -0.47 -1.23
C MET A 391 37.19 -0.21 -2.72
N LYS A 392 36.21 -0.92 -3.27
CA LYS A 392 35.61 -0.64 -4.57
C LYS A 392 34.79 0.66 -4.51
N GLU A 393 34.36 1.15 -5.67
CA GLU A 393 33.48 2.33 -5.75
C GLU A 393 32.16 2.11 -4.99
N SER A 394 31.56 0.95 -5.20
CA SER A 394 30.32 0.50 -4.57
C SER A 394 30.37 -1.00 -4.31
N MET A 395 29.45 -1.50 -3.49
CA MET A 395 29.16 -2.94 -3.44
C MET A 395 28.57 -3.42 -4.77
N PRO A 396 28.78 -4.69 -5.15
CA PRO A 396 28.24 -5.19 -6.42
C PRO A 396 26.72 -5.42 -6.37
N HIS A 397 26.10 -5.37 -7.56
CA HIS A 397 24.66 -5.57 -7.81
C HIS A 397 23.74 -4.49 -7.26
N HIS A 398 22.56 -4.34 -7.88
CA HIS A 398 21.53 -3.35 -7.50
C HIS A 398 22.00 -1.89 -7.49
N VAL A 399 23.18 -1.57 -8.03
CA VAL A 399 23.85 -0.25 -7.95
C VAL A 399 23.10 0.91 -8.62
N GLU A 400 21.98 0.64 -9.28
CA GLU A 400 21.11 1.67 -9.89
C GLU A 400 19.73 1.71 -9.22
N MET A 401 19.60 1.15 -8.01
CA MET A 401 18.36 1.16 -7.27
C MET A 401 18.58 1.51 -5.80
N SER A 402 17.68 2.32 -5.24
CA SER A 402 17.72 2.72 -3.83
C SER A 402 17.66 1.54 -2.86
N ASP A 403 17.11 0.39 -3.31
CA ASP A 403 17.17 -0.91 -2.63
C ASP A 403 18.58 -1.26 -2.13
N ALA A 404 19.61 -0.88 -2.89
CA ALA A 404 21.01 -1.25 -2.64
C ALA A 404 21.56 -0.79 -1.30
N VAL A 405 20.97 0.26 -0.71
CA VAL A 405 21.35 0.70 0.65
C VAL A 405 21.10 -0.43 1.66
N PHE A 406 19.91 -1.03 1.65
CA PHE A 406 19.62 -2.19 2.50
C PHE A 406 20.32 -3.46 2.01
N MET A 407 20.44 -3.65 0.71
CA MET A 407 21.01 -4.90 0.19
C MET A 407 22.47 -5.10 0.58
N SER A 408 23.21 -4.03 0.90
CA SER A 408 24.65 -4.10 1.09
C SER A 408 25.17 -3.44 2.37
N CYS A 409 24.65 -2.28 2.79
CA CYS A 409 25.23 -1.58 3.95
C CYS A 409 25.08 -2.34 5.29
N PRO A 410 23.94 -2.98 5.61
CA PRO A 410 23.76 -3.69 6.86
C PRO A 410 24.75 -4.84 7.08
N ILE A 411 25.07 -5.62 6.04
CA ILE A 411 26.00 -6.76 6.19
C ILE A 411 27.43 -6.26 6.43
N LEU A 412 27.84 -5.17 5.78
CA LEU A 412 29.12 -4.52 6.02
C LEU A 412 29.22 -4.06 7.49
N ALA A 413 28.19 -3.36 7.99
CA ALA A 413 28.19 -2.88 9.36
C ALA A 413 28.19 -4.02 10.40
N ALA A 414 27.40 -5.08 10.15
CA ALA A 414 27.34 -6.25 11.03
C ALA A 414 28.69 -6.99 11.09
N VAL A 415 29.37 -7.18 9.95
CA VAL A 415 30.71 -7.79 9.91
C VAL A 415 31.73 -6.89 10.59
N GLY A 416 31.71 -5.57 10.34
CA GLY A 416 32.56 -4.61 11.03
C GLY A 416 32.45 -4.70 12.56
N ARG A 417 31.25 -4.93 13.09
CA ARG A 417 31.05 -5.14 14.53
C ARG A 417 31.61 -6.46 15.02
N LEU A 418 31.41 -7.53 14.26
CA LEU A 418 31.85 -8.87 14.62
C LEU A 418 33.38 -9.03 14.55
N THR A 419 34.06 -8.33 13.64
CA THR A 419 35.52 -8.41 13.47
C THR A 419 36.28 -7.27 14.14
N GLY A 420 35.63 -6.13 14.37
CA GLY A 420 36.26 -4.89 14.84
C GLY A 420 36.98 -4.10 13.72
N GLU A 421 36.90 -4.53 12.47
CA GLU A 421 37.60 -3.88 11.36
C GLU A 421 36.84 -2.67 10.80
N THR A 422 37.44 -1.48 10.91
CA THR A 422 36.80 -0.22 10.52
C THR A 422 36.54 -0.10 9.00
N LYS A 423 37.32 -0.79 8.16
CA LYS A 423 37.19 -0.79 6.70
C LYS A 423 35.77 -1.11 6.22
N TYR A 424 35.04 -1.97 6.95
CA TYR A 424 33.68 -2.34 6.57
C TYR A 424 32.69 -1.19 6.80
N TYR A 425 32.85 -0.41 7.86
CA TYR A 425 32.02 0.78 8.09
C TYR A 425 32.29 1.88 7.08
N GLU A 426 33.56 2.07 6.69
CA GLU A 426 33.95 3.00 5.62
C GLU A 426 33.34 2.58 4.28
N MET A 427 33.37 1.28 3.96
CA MET A 427 32.75 0.75 2.76
C MET A 427 31.22 0.92 2.77
N ALA A 428 30.58 0.76 3.94
CA ALA A 428 29.14 0.98 4.08
C ALA A 428 28.78 2.46 3.83
N LEU A 429 29.58 3.40 4.33
CA LEU A 429 29.39 4.83 4.09
C LEU A 429 29.60 5.16 2.60
N ARG A 430 30.66 4.62 2.01
CA ARG A 430 30.99 4.80 0.59
C ARG A 430 29.85 4.32 -0.31
N HIS A 431 29.37 3.10 -0.10
CA HIS A 431 28.26 2.54 -0.88
C HIS A 431 26.96 3.31 -0.69
N TRP A 432 26.64 3.71 0.55
CA TRP A 432 25.46 4.53 0.80
C TRP A 432 25.53 5.88 0.07
N ARG A 433 26.67 6.59 0.12
CA ARG A 433 26.84 7.86 -0.60
C ARG A 433 26.72 7.69 -2.11
N PHE A 434 27.30 6.63 -2.66
CA PHE A 434 27.15 6.31 -4.08
C PHE A 434 25.67 6.21 -4.51
N ILE A 435 24.84 5.50 -3.74
CA ILE A 435 23.39 5.40 -4.02
C ILE A 435 22.66 6.70 -3.70
N GLN A 436 23.04 7.41 -2.64
CA GLN A 436 22.43 8.67 -2.26
C GLN A 436 22.60 9.74 -3.34
N ASP A 437 23.82 9.87 -3.90
CA ASP A 437 24.14 10.82 -4.96
C ASP A 437 23.36 10.51 -6.25
N MET A 438 23.02 9.24 -6.47
CA MET A 438 22.28 8.77 -7.64
C MET A 438 20.76 8.91 -7.49
N ASP A 439 20.21 8.54 -6.33
CA ASP A 439 18.79 8.26 -6.16
C ASP A 439 18.07 9.13 -5.10
N GLN A 440 18.80 9.84 -4.22
CA GLN A 440 18.12 10.74 -3.28
C GLN A 440 17.76 12.07 -3.96
N ARG A 441 16.47 12.41 -3.94
CA ARG A 441 15.95 13.66 -4.49
C ARG A 441 16.22 14.85 -3.56
N PRO A 442 16.17 16.09 -4.08
CA PRO A 442 16.38 17.31 -3.26
C PRO A 442 15.40 17.49 -2.09
N ASP A 443 14.21 16.89 -2.16
CA ASP A 443 13.20 16.90 -1.10
C ASP A 443 13.44 15.85 0.01
N GLY A 444 14.48 15.02 -0.13
CA GLY A 444 14.96 14.10 0.90
C GLY A 444 14.41 12.67 0.79
N ILE A 445 13.44 12.41 -0.09
CA ILE A 445 12.98 11.06 -0.44
C ILE A 445 13.80 10.47 -1.60
N TYR A 446 13.77 9.16 -1.77
CA TYR A 446 14.48 8.47 -2.84
C TYR A 446 13.56 8.22 -4.03
N GLN A 447 14.02 8.53 -5.23
CA GLN A 447 13.51 7.86 -6.43
C GLN A 447 14.01 6.40 -6.41
N ASN A 448 13.29 5.47 -7.03
CA ASN A 448 13.76 4.07 -6.99
C ASN A 448 15.01 3.83 -7.85
N SER A 449 15.16 4.56 -8.96
CA SER A 449 16.31 4.45 -9.87
C SER A 449 16.37 5.66 -10.80
N PRO A 450 17.48 5.92 -11.50
CA PRO A 450 17.57 7.01 -12.48
C PRO A 450 16.64 6.89 -13.70
N LEU A 451 15.92 5.77 -13.86
CA LEU A 451 14.98 5.59 -14.96
C LEU A 451 13.66 6.36 -14.78
N SER A 452 13.32 6.76 -13.56
CA SER A 452 12.07 7.44 -13.21
C SER A 452 12.23 8.15 -11.87
N ASP A 453 11.72 9.37 -11.77
CA ASP A 453 11.67 10.18 -10.54
C ASP A 453 10.68 9.68 -9.47
N ALA A 454 9.90 8.65 -9.79
CA ALA A 454 8.90 8.04 -8.91
C ALA A 454 9.53 7.56 -7.59
N ALA A 455 9.05 8.15 -6.49
CA ALA A 455 9.45 7.79 -5.15
C ALA A 455 8.72 6.52 -4.67
N TRP A 456 9.09 5.37 -5.22
CA TRP A 456 8.49 4.09 -4.88
C TRP A 456 8.57 3.82 -3.37
N GLY A 457 7.45 3.41 -2.77
CA GLY A 457 7.31 3.24 -1.32
C GLY A 457 8.38 2.34 -0.72
N ARG A 458 8.56 1.13 -1.25
CA ARG A 458 9.60 0.22 -0.76
C ARG A 458 11.02 0.66 -1.16
N GLY A 459 11.15 1.38 -2.28
CA GLY A 459 12.40 2.06 -2.65
C GLY A 459 12.84 3.11 -1.62
N ASN A 460 11.92 3.66 -0.83
CA ASN A 460 12.22 4.51 0.32
C ASN A 460 12.36 3.70 1.63
N GLY A 461 11.55 2.66 1.77
CA GLY A 461 11.63 1.72 2.90
C GLY A 461 13.01 1.06 3.03
N PHE A 462 13.66 0.69 1.91
CA PHE A 462 14.97 0.04 1.95
C PHE A 462 16.08 0.94 2.50
N PRO A 463 16.33 2.17 2.02
CA PRO A 463 17.28 3.06 2.67
C PRO A 463 16.92 3.36 4.13
N ALA A 464 15.64 3.52 4.47
CA ALA A 464 15.21 3.73 5.86
C ALA A 464 15.59 2.54 6.76
N LEU A 465 15.27 1.31 6.35
CA LEU A 465 15.62 0.08 7.08
C LEU A 465 17.14 -0.12 7.12
N GLY A 466 17.81 0.04 5.98
CA GLY A 466 19.26 -0.17 5.84
C GLY A 466 20.06 0.73 6.78
N LEU A 467 19.77 2.03 6.80
CA LEU A 467 20.45 2.99 7.68
C LEU A 467 20.18 2.69 9.16
N ALA A 468 18.95 2.31 9.53
CA ALA A 468 18.65 1.93 10.91
C ALA A 468 19.45 0.71 11.37
N LEU A 469 19.63 -0.29 10.49
CA LEU A 469 20.44 -1.47 10.79
C LEU A 469 21.93 -1.13 10.87
N VAL A 470 22.45 -0.30 9.95
CA VAL A 470 23.85 0.17 10.00
C VAL A 470 24.15 0.90 11.31
N LEU A 471 23.29 1.84 11.70
CA LEU A 471 23.43 2.60 12.95
C LEU A 471 23.39 1.72 14.20
N SER A 472 22.66 0.60 14.16
CA SER A 472 22.58 -0.37 15.27
C SER A 472 23.87 -1.18 15.44
N GLU A 473 24.73 -1.24 14.42
CA GLU A 473 25.99 -2.01 14.44
C GLU A 473 27.24 -1.13 14.56
N LEU A 474 27.10 0.19 14.43
CA LEU A 474 28.19 1.15 14.55
C LEU A 474 28.61 1.35 16.01
N PRO A 475 29.92 1.37 16.32
CA PRO A 475 30.41 1.76 17.64
C PRO A 475 29.94 3.17 18.00
N LEU A 476 29.57 3.40 19.27
CA LEU A 476 29.07 4.69 19.74
C LEU A 476 30.07 5.85 19.50
N ASN A 477 31.37 5.55 19.56
CA ASN A 477 32.47 6.49 19.33
C ASN A 477 33.00 6.49 17.88
N SER A 478 32.32 5.82 16.93
CA SER A 478 32.76 5.80 15.53
C SER A 478 32.70 7.22 14.94
N PRO A 479 33.78 7.70 14.27
CA PRO A 479 33.80 9.01 13.62
C PRO A 479 32.80 9.12 12.46
N LEU A 480 32.30 7.99 11.96
CA LEU A 480 31.34 7.94 10.85
C LEU A 480 29.88 8.06 11.33
N ARG A 481 29.62 7.88 12.63
CA ARG A 481 28.27 7.70 13.17
C ARG A 481 27.35 8.88 12.90
N GLU A 482 27.85 10.11 13.07
CA GLU A 482 27.03 11.31 12.89
C GLU A 482 26.55 11.48 11.44
N GLN A 483 27.37 11.07 10.46
CA GLN A 483 26.96 11.15 9.04
C GLN A 483 25.76 10.25 8.75
N PHE A 484 25.75 9.05 9.32
CA PHE A 484 24.61 8.12 9.18
C PHE A 484 23.38 8.63 9.93
N ILE A 485 23.54 9.20 11.14
CA ILE A 485 22.43 9.79 11.90
C ILE A 485 21.79 10.93 11.11
N GLU A 486 22.60 11.84 10.58
CA GLU A 486 22.10 13.01 9.85
C GLU A 486 21.35 12.60 8.57
N GLY A 487 21.88 11.62 7.82
CA GLY A 487 21.16 11.08 6.66
C GLY A 487 19.87 10.35 7.00
N HIS A 488 19.89 9.57 8.09
CA HIS A 488 18.72 8.85 8.60
C HIS A 488 17.62 9.83 9.04
N ARG A 489 17.98 10.87 9.81
CA ARG A 489 17.08 11.95 10.23
C ARG A 489 16.46 12.67 9.05
N LYS A 490 17.26 13.16 8.11
CA LYS A 490 16.79 13.88 6.91
C LYS A 490 15.78 13.06 6.12
N HIS A 491 16.09 11.78 5.88
CA HIS A 491 15.19 10.91 5.12
C HIS A 491 13.88 10.64 5.88
N LEU A 492 13.93 10.30 7.17
CA LEU A 492 12.72 10.03 7.94
C LEU A 492 11.88 11.29 8.21
N GLU A 493 12.50 12.45 8.30
CA GLU A 493 11.80 13.74 8.32
C GLU A 493 11.03 13.96 7.01
N ALA A 494 11.68 13.77 5.86
CA ALA A 494 11.01 13.88 4.56
C ALA A 494 9.83 12.90 4.46
N LEU A 495 10.02 11.62 4.80
CA LEU A 495 8.97 10.61 4.79
C LEU A 495 7.81 10.94 5.74
N SER A 496 8.08 11.52 6.91
CA SER A 496 7.03 11.85 7.89
C SER A 496 5.94 12.79 7.33
N ARG A 497 6.29 13.64 6.35
CA ARG A 497 5.38 14.59 5.71
C ARG A 497 4.41 13.92 4.73
N HIS A 498 4.67 12.67 4.36
CA HIS A 498 3.89 11.87 3.41
C HIS A 498 3.07 10.75 4.06
N GLN A 499 3.05 10.66 5.41
CA GLN A 499 2.17 9.71 6.07
C GLN A 499 0.71 10.11 5.83
N ASP A 500 -0.09 9.17 5.35
CA ASP A 500 -1.49 9.40 5.09
C ASP A 500 -2.32 9.40 6.39
N PRO A 501 -3.56 9.91 6.37
CA PRO A 501 -4.43 9.93 7.55
C PRO A 501 -4.72 8.55 8.16
N THR A 502 -4.60 7.47 7.38
CA THR A 502 -4.76 6.08 7.87
C THR A 502 -3.50 5.54 8.56
N GLY A 503 -2.42 6.34 8.60
CA GLY A 503 -1.12 6.00 9.16
C GLY A 503 -0.18 5.29 8.19
N MET A 504 -0.62 5.04 6.96
CA MET A 504 0.13 4.28 5.96
C MET A 504 0.98 5.22 5.10
N TRP A 505 2.01 4.64 4.48
CA TRP A 505 2.65 5.23 3.31
C TRP A 505 2.12 4.59 2.03
N HIS A 506 2.23 5.32 0.94
CA HIS A 506 1.69 4.94 -0.35
C HIS A 506 2.71 4.18 -1.21
N GLN A 507 2.22 3.40 -2.17
CA GLN A 507 3.02 2.67 -3.16
C GLN A 507 3.97 3.61 -3.89
N VAL A 508 3.59 4.85 -4.11
CA VAL A 508 4.48 5.94 -4.49
C VAL A 508 4.27 7.07 -3.49
N ILE A 509 5.33 7.45 -2.76
CA ILE A 509 5.30 8.26 -1.53
C ILE A 509 4.64 9.62 -1.73
N ASP A 510 4.94 10.29 -2.84
CA ASP A 510 4.45 11.62 -3.21
C ASP A 510 3.19 11.59 -4.10
N HIS A 511 2.61 10.41 -4.33
CA HIS A 511 1.35 10.21 -5.05
C HIS A 511 0.30 9.57 -4.14
N PRO A 512 -0.44 10.39 -3.36
CA PRO A 512 -1.42 9.91 -2.38
C PRO A 512 -2.63 9.19 -3.01
N GLU A 513 -2.80 9.26 -4.33
CA GLU A 513 -3.76 8.49 -5.11
C GLU A 513 -3.32 7.05 -5.38
N SER A 514 -2.03 6.74 -5.24
CA SER A 514 -1.56 5.36 -5.30
C SER A 514 -2.03 4.58 -4.06
N TYR A 515 -2.09 3.25 -4.13
CA TYR A 515 -2.60 2.48 -3.00
C TYR A 515 -1.66 2.54 -1.78
N ARG A 516 -2.24 2.42 -0.59
CA ARG A 516 -1.51 2.32 0.68
C ARG A 516 -0.75 1.01 0.73
N GLU A 517 0.56 1.03 0.87
CA GLU A 517 1.40 -0.15 0.70
C GLU A 517 1.99 -0.64 2.02
N MET A 518 1.80 -1.93 2.28
CA MET A 518 2.07 -2.53 3.58
C MET A 518 3.56 -2.64 3.89
N THR A 519 4.39 -3.08 2.94
CA THR A 519 5.81 -3.38 3.24
C THR A 519 6.63 -2.13 3.52
N SER A 520 6.47 -1.09 2.71
CA SER A 520 7.06 0.23 2.90
C SER A 520 6.67 0.83 4.25
N THR A 521 5.38 0.77 4.60
CA THR A 521 4.88 1.22 5.90
C THR A 521 5.57 0.47 7.05
N CYS A 522 5.69 -0.86 6.96
CA CYS A 522 6.42 -1.65 7.98
C CYS A 522 7.90 -1.22 8.10
N MET A 523 8.59 -1.03 6.97
CA MET A 523 10.03 -0.69 6.96
C MET A 523 10.30 0.72 7.50
N ILE A 524 9.50 1.70 7.09
CA ILE A 524 9.58 3.09 7.59
C ILE A 524 9.28 3.12 9.08
N THR A 525 8.23 2.42 9.51
CA THR A 525 7.83 2.35 10.93
C THR A 525 8.91 1.68 11.78
N PHE A 526 9.49 0.57 11.33
CA PHE A 526 10.63 -0.07 12.01
C PHE A 526 11.77 0.92 12.21
N SER A 527 12.12 1.66 11.15
CA SER A 527 13.22 2.62 11.17
C SER A 527 12.96 3.79 12.14
N MET A 528 11.71 4.26 12.21
CA MET A 528 11.29 5.29 13.18
C MET A 528 11.31 4.76 14.61
N ILE A 529 10.79 3.55 14.87
CA ILE A 529 10.83 2.94 16.20
C ILE A 529 12.27 2.80 16.67
N ARG A 530 13.14 2.23 15.83
CA ARG A 530 14.57 2.09 16.13
C ARG A 530 15.21 3.44 16.42
N GLY A 531 14.95 4.45 15.57
CA GLY A 531 15.47 5.79 15.76
C GLY A 531 15.03 6.44 17.08
N VAL A 532 13.80 6.22 17.53
CA VAL A 532 13.34 6.70 18.84
C VAL A 532 14.00 5.94 19.99
N ARG A 533 14.05 4.60 19.90
CA ARG A 533 14.66 3.74 20.94
C ARG A 533 16.13 4.05 21.19
N GLU A 534 16.88 4.28 20.11
CA GLU A 534 18.32 4.50 20.15
C GLU A 534 18.69 6.00 20.29
N GLY A 535 17.70 6.89 20.45
CA GLY A 535 17.89 8.33 20.67
C GLY A 535 18.31 9.13 19.43
N TRP A 536 18.15 8.57 18.22
CA TRP A 536 18.42 9.29 16.97
C TRP A 536 17.28 10.23 16.60
N LEU A 537 16.06 9.92 17.00
CA LEU A 537 14.86 10.70 16.68
C LEU A 537 14.17 11.21 17.96
N ASP A 538 13.54 12.39 17.87
CA ASP A 538 12.76 12.94 18.98
C ASP A 538 11.48 12.12 19.19
N ALA A 539 11.39 11.45 20.34
CA ALA A 539 10.23 10.66 20.72
C ALA A 539 8.91 11.45 20.67
N LYS A 540 8.90 12.75 20.97
CA LYS A 540 7.68 13.57 20.96
C LYS A 540 7.13 13.77 19.56
N ILE A 541 8.00 13.88 18.56
CA ILE A 541 7.63 14.07 17.16
C ILE A 541 7.21 12.73 16.55
N TYR A 542 8.00 11.69 16.75
CA TYR A 542 7.84 10.43 16.01
C TYR A 542 6.89 9.43 16.68
N THR A 543 6.64 9.50 17.99
CA THR A 543 5.70 8.57 18.67
C THR A 543 4.30 8.59 18.06
N PRO A 544 3.65 9.76 17.85
CA PRO A 544 2.32 9.80 17.22
C PRO A 544 2.31 9.25 15.79
N ILE A 545 3.40 9.44 15.04
CA ILE A 545 3.54 8.93 13.66
C ILE A 545 3.62 7.39 13.68
N ILE A 546 4.45 6.84 14.56
CA ILE A 546 4.62 5.39 14.75
C ILE A 546 3.30 4.76 15.20
N GLU A 547 2.58 5.36 16.16
CA GLU A 547 1.33 4.81 16.68
C GLU A 547 0.23 4.74 15.60
N ARG A 548 0.13 5.77 14.75
CA ARG A 548 -0.77 5.74 13.58
C ARG A 548 -0.35 4.67 12.58
N ALA A 549 0.94 4.55 12.28
CA ALA A 549 1.43 3.54 11.36
C ALA A 549 1.18 2.11 11.89
N TRP A 550 1.42 1.89 13.18
CA TRP A 550 1.14 0.62 13.84
C TRP A 550 -0.35 0.27 13.81
N TYR A 551 -1.24 1.25 13.98
CA TYR A 551 -2.67 1.07 13.78
C TYR A 551 -2.97 0.57 12.36
N GLY A 552 -2.44 1.24 11.33
CA GLY A 552 -2.58 0.85 9.92
C GLY A 552 -2.03 -0.56 9.62
N ILE A 553 -0.85 -0.89 10.14
CA ILE A 553 -0.21 -2.21 10.03
C ILE A 553 -1.09 -3.30 10.65
N LYS A 554 -1.57 -3.12 11.90
CA LYS A 554 -2.40 -4.12 12.59
C LYS A 554 -3.67 -4.48 11.83
N THR A 555 -4.34 -3.50 11.21
CA THR A 555 -5.56 -3.76 10.43
C THR A 555 -5.31 -4.65 9.21
N ARG A 556 -4.08 -4.65 8.68
CA ARG A 556 -3.68 -5.40 7.46
C ARG A 556 -3.05 -6.76 7.73
N VAL A 557 -2.85 -7.14 8.99
CA VAL A 557 -2.38 -8.48 9.38
C VAL A 557 -3.57 -9.29 9.90
N ALA A 558 -4.03 -10.28 9.14
CA ALA A 558 -5.06 -11.21 9.61
C ALA A 558 -4.49 -12.21 10.64
N PHE A 559 -5.38 -12.94 11.33
CA PHE A 559 -4.99 -13.89 12.39
C PHE A 559 -4.33 -15.17 11.85
N ASP A 560 -4.60 -15.50 10.59
CA ASP A 560 -4.01 -16.63 9.86
C ASP A 560 -2.71 -16.24 9.13
N GLY A 561 -2.19 -15.03 9.36
CA GLY A 561 -1.00 -14.50 8.71
C GLY A 561 -1.21 -13.99 7.27
N THR A 562 -2.46 -13.97 6.78
CA THR A 562 -2.82 -13.30 5.53
C THR A 562 -2.60 -11.79 5.66
N LEU A 563 -2.08 -11.17 4.59
CA LEU A 563 -1.74 -9.75 4.54
C LEU A 563 -2.56 -9.03 3.47
N VAL A 564 -2.75 -7.72 3.67
CA VAL A 564 -3.46 -6.83 2.74
C VAL A 564 -2.49 -5.78 2.19
N ASP A 565 -2.58 -5.51 0.89
CA ASP A 565 -1.84 -4.47 0.16
C ASP A 565 -0.31 -4.61 0.17
N VAL A 566 0.20 -5.82 -0.05
CA VAL A 566 1.65 -6.07 -0.20
C VAL A 566 2.06 -5.90 -1.66
N CYS A 567 2.91 -4.90 -1.98
CA CYS A 567 3.41 -4.76 -3.35
C CYS A 567 4.26 -5.98 -3.73
N THR A 568 3.92 -6.62 -4.85
CA THR A 568 4.67 -7.75 -5.42
C THR A 568 6.15 -7.42 -5.67
N GLY A 569 6.96 -8.44 -5.96
CA GLY A 569 8.37 -8.28 -6.37
C GLY A 569 8.47 -7.26 -7.51
N THR A 570 9.27 -6.22 -7.30
CA THR A 570 9.34 -5.04 -8.18
C THR A 570 10.77 -4.56 -8.19
N GLY A 571 11.36 -4.45 -9.37
CA GLY A 571 12.61 -3.72 -9.59
C GLY A 571 12.33 -2.35 -10.21
N LYS A 572 13.36 -1.71 -10.75
CA LYS A 572 13.23 -0.42 -11.45
C LYS A 572 12.19 -0.47 -12.57
N GLN A 573 11.35 0.57 -12.63
CA GLN A 573 10.36 0.78 -13.67
C GLN A 573 10.75 1.99 -14.51
N LYS A 574 10.21 2.07 -15.74
CA LYS A 574 10.55 3.13 -16.70
C LYS A 574 9.79 4.44 -16.48
N ASN A 575 8.75 4.43 -15.66
CA ASN A 575 7.88 5.58 -15.40
C ASN A 575 6.99 5.33 -14.18
N LEU A 576 6.32 6.38 -13.72
CA LEU A 576 5.34 6.37 -12.64
C LEU A 576 4.29 5.26 -12.80
N ARG A 577 3.70 5.11 -13.99
CA ARG A 577 2.66 4.11 -14.27
C ARG A 577 3.13 2.69 -13.95
N GLY A 578 4.38 2.35 -14.26
CA GLY A 578 4.97 1.06 -13.90
C GLY A 578 4.94 0.77 -12.39
N TYR A 579 5.04 1.80 -11.54
CA TYR A 579 4.90 1.67 -10.09
C TYR A 579 3.44 1.64 -9.61
N LEU A 580 2.57 2.47 -10.19
CA LEU A 580 1.14 2.49 -9.86
C LEU A 580 0.46 1.15 -10.15
N ASP A 581 0.92 0.44 -11.18
CA ASP A 581 0.31 -0.80 -11.66
C ASP A 581 0.81 -2.06 -10.94
N ARG A 582 1.76 -1.94 -10.00
CA ARG A 582 2.28 -3.12 -9.30
C ARG A 582 1.17 -3.75 -8.47
N MET A 583 0.96 -5.04 -8.69
CA MET A 583 -0.01 -5.85 -7.95
C MET A 583 0.17 -5.67 -6.43
N ALA A 584 -0.93 -5.34 -5.77
CA ALA A 584 -1.06 -5.32 -4.33
C ALA A 584 -1.62 -6.67 -3.87
N ILE A 585 -0.77 -7.55 -3.38
CA ILE A 585 -1.12 -8.90 -2.94
C ILE A 585 -2.08 -8.82 -1.75
N LEU A 586 -3.13 -9.64 -1.82
CA LEU A 586 -4.04 -9.97 -0.74
C LEU A 586 -3.90 -11.48 -0.47
N GLY A 587 -3.18 -11.85 0.57
CA GLY A 587 -2.75 -13.23 0.77
C GLY A 587 -1.52 -13.35 1.66
N THR A 588 -1.01 -14.56 1.81
CA THR A 588 0.31 -14.78 2.39
C THR A 588 1.39 -14.34 1.38
N ASP A 589 2.43 -13.67 1.88
CA ASP A 589 3.53 -13.20 1.04
C ASP A 589 4.81 -13.11 1.87
N ALA A 590 5.91 -13.69 1.39
CA ALA A 590 7.16 -13.74 2.16
C ALA A 590 7.78 -12.33 2.42
N ARG A 591 7.59 -11.36 1.52
CA ARG A 591 8.04 -9.96 1.72
C ARG A 591 7.20 -9.28 2.78
N GLY A 592 5.87 -9.35 2.60
CA GLY A 592 4.92 -8.85 3.57
C GLY A 592 5.16 -9.43 4.96
N GLY A 593 5.28 -10.75 5.05
CA GLY A 593 5.48 -11.50 6.29
C GLY A 593 6.78 -11.10 6.99
N ALA A 594 7.90 -11.08 6.27
CA ALA A 594 9.18 -10.66 6.82
C ALA A 594 9.13 -9.25 7.41
N MET A 595 8.61 -8.26 6.66
CA MET A 595 8.58 -6.87 7.11
C MET A 595 7.59 -6.64 8.25
N ALA A 596 6.41 -7.26 8.19
CA ALA A 596 5.43 -7.21 9.26
C ALA A 596 5.96 -7.87 10.55
N PHE A 597 6.71 -8.96 10.42
CA PHE A 597 7.27 -9.68 11.56
C PHE A 597 8.37 -8.86 12.25
N LEU A 598 9.29 -8.29 11.47
CA LEU A 598 10.34 -7.40 11.99
C LEU A 598 9.76 -6.20 12.75
N VAL A 599 8.82 -5.46 12.15
CA VAL A 599 8.25 -4.28 12.81
C VAL A 599 7.41 -4.65 14.04
N SER A 600 6.75 -5.82 14.04
CA SER A 600 6.01 -6.31 15.21
C SER A 600 6.92 -6.62 16.40
N ASN A 601 8.07 -7.27 16.15
CA ASN A 601 9.09 -7.50 17.16
C ASN A 601 9.69 -6.17 17.67
N GLU A 602 9.97 -5.24 16.75
CA GLU A 602 10.53 -3.93 17.09
C GLU A 602 9.58 -3.09 17.95
N MET A 603 8.29 -3.10 17.62
CA MET A 603 7.24 -2.45 18.40
C MET A 603 7.07 -3.12 19.77
N ALA A 604 7.13 -4.45 19.86
CA ALA A 604 7.08 -5.16 21.13
C ALA A 604 8.25 -4.78 22.05
N GLN A 605 9.47 -4.77 21.50
CA GLN A 605 10.66 -4.36 22.22
C GLN A 605 10.55 -2.91 22.73
N TRP A 606 10.09 -1.99 21.87
CA TRP A 606 9.93 -0.58 22.25
C TRP A 606 8.97 -0.38 23.41
N LEU A 607 7.81 -1.05 23.38
CA LEU A 607 6.82 -0.96 24.45
C LEU A 607 7.36 -1.55 25.76
N ASN A 608 8.04 -2.70 25.70
CA ASN A 608 8.66 -3.30 26.88
C ASN A 608 9.68 -2.34 27.53
N GLU A 609 10.53 -1.68 26.74
CA GLU A 609 11.50 -0.69 27.23
C GLU A 609 10.82 0.53 27.86
N ARG A 610 9.76 1.05 27.23
CA ARG A 610 8.99 2.19 27.74
C ARG A 610 8.32 1.85 29.09
N ASP A 611 7.75 0.66 29.20
CA ASP A 611 7.08 0.20 30.42
C ASP A 611 8.08 0.02 31.56
N ASN A 612 9.24 -0.59 31.27
CA ASN A 612 10.33 -0.72 32.23
C ASN A 612 10.86 0.64 32.72
N ALA A 613 11.07 1.59 31.81
CA ALA A 613 11.51 2.95 32.16
C ALA A 613 10.43 3.75 32.91
N ALA A 614 9.15 3.46 32.69
CA ALA A 614 8.07 4.05 33.48
C ALA A 614 8.02 3.47 34.89
N GLN A 615 8.22 2.16 35.05
CA GLN A 615 8.29 1.50 36.34
C GLN A 615 9.47 2.00 37.18
N GLN A 616 10.67 2.08 36.60
CA GLN A 616 11.88 2.61 37.25
C GLN A 616 11.77 4.08 37.70
N ARG A 617 10.83 4.86 37.14
CA ARG A 617 10.57 6.25 37.57
C ARG A 617 9.53 6.34 38.69
N ARG A 618 8.75 5.28 38.89
CA ARG A 618 7.75 5.18 39.98
C ARG A 618 8.37 4.62 41.25
N ASP A 619 9.30 3.69 41.10
CA ASP A 619 10.15 3.16 42.16
C ASP A 619 11.22 4.19 42.57
#